data_AF-A0A2N4YFN4-F1
#
_entry.id   AF-A0A2N4YFN4-F1
#
_cell.length_a   1.000
_cell.length_b   1.000
_cell.length_c   1.000
_cell.angle_alpha   90.00
_cell.angle_beta   90.00
_cell.angle_gamma   90.00
#
_symmetry.space_group_name_H-M   'P 1'
#
loop_
_entity.id
_entity.type
_entity.pdbx_description
1 polymer ?
#
loop_
_entity_poly.entity_id
_entity_poly.type
_entity_poly.pdbx_seq_one_letter_code
_entity_poly.pdbx_strand_id
1 'polypeptide(L)'
;MTALPRIPFADATEVEFALIAGRVEDAARREDIVQTLISTADLDRMARNLGPQHAAAARHAQDVVARAIAALEQAIARGEAGIRRDDHLRAAYAVTGDRSR
;
A
#
# COMPACT_ATOMS: atom_id res chain seq x y z
N MET A 1 -13.79 17.56 43.75
CA MET A 1 -12.77 17.77 42.70
C MET A 1 -12.67 16.50 41.89
N THR A 2 -13.40 16.43 40.77
CA THR A 2 -13.41 15.27 39.88
C THR A 2 -12.10 15.27 39.10
N ALA A 3 -11.23 14.29 39.35
CA ALA A 3 -10.03 14.10 38.56
C ALA A 3 -10.44 13.85 37.11
N LEU A 4 -10.02 14.73 36.19
CA LEU A 4 -10.19 14.49 34.76
C LEU A 4 -9.49 13.16 34.42
N PRO A 5 -10.16 12.25 33.69
CA PRO A 5 -9.51 11.03 33.24
C PRO A 5 -8.29 11.44 32.43
N ARG A 6 -7.09 11.03 32.90
CA ARG A 6 -5.88 11.07 32.09
C ARG A 6 -6.13 10.13 30.91
N ILE A 7 -6.59 10.69 29.80
CA ILE A 7 -6.44 10.05 28.51
C ILE A 7 -4.93 9.82 28.41
N PRO A 8 -4.44 8.58 28.35
CA PRO A 8 -3.04 8.37 28.07
C PRO A 8 -2.81 9.08 26.74
N PHE A 9 -2.02 10.15 26.75
CA PHE A 9 -1.57 10.75 25.50
C PHE A 9 -0.87 9.60 24.78
N ALA A 10 -1.54 9.05 23.75
CA ALA A 10 -0.89 8.12 22.85
C ALA A 10 0.42 8.78 22.46
N ASP A 11 1.51 8.04 22.62
CA ASP A 11 2.82 8.57 22.31
C ASP A 11 2.77 9.18 20.91
N ALA A 12 3.32 10.38 20.74
CA ALA A 12 3.18 11.14 19.49
C ALA A 12 3.65 10.30 18.28
N THR A 13 4.66 9.44 18.52
CA THR A 13 5.15 8.47 17.54
C THR A 13 4.12 7.39 17.21
N GLU A 14 3.39 6.84 18.18
CA GLU A 14 2.32 5.86 17.91
C GLU A 14 1.17 6.47 17.09
N VAL A 15 0.83 7.73 17.35
CA VAL A 15 -0.18 8.46 16.56
C VAL A 15 0.31 8.70 15.14
N GLU A 16 1.55 9.13 14.96
CA GLU A 16 2.14 9.35 13.64
C GLU A 16 2.19 8.05 12.81
N PHE A 17 2.54 6.93 13.45
CA PHE A 17 2.50 5.60 12.85
C PHE A 17 1.11 5.21 12.38
N ALA A 18 0.10 5.37 13.24
CA ALA A 18 -1.27 5.03 12.90
C ALA A 18 -1.79 5.88 11.71
N LEU A 19 -1.41 7.16 11.65
CA LEU A 19 -1.78 8.05 10.54
C LEU A 19 -1.12 7.64 9.23
N ILE A 20 0.16 7.24 9.25
CA ILE A 20 0.84 6.77 8.04
C ILE A 20 0.29 5.42 7.60
N ALA A 21 0.07 4.48 8.53
CA ALA A 21 -0.57 3.21 8.24
C ALA A 21 -1.95 3.40 7.58
N GLY A 22 -2.78 4.30 8.12
CA GLY A 22 -4.07 4.64 7.51
C GLY A 22 -3.95 5.23 6.10
N ARG A 23 -2.92 6.06 5.85
CA ARG A 23 -2.64 6.59 4.50
C ARG A 23 -2.23 5.49 3.52
N VAL A 24 -1.41 4.54 3.95
CA VAL A 24 -1.02 3.36 3.14
C VAL A 24 -2.25 2.54 2.78
N GLU A 25 -3.12 2.26 3.75
CA GLU A 25 -4.34 1.48 3.53
C GLU A 25 -5.36 2.21 2.65
N ASP A 26 -5.47 3.53 2.74
CA ASP A 26 -6.32 4.33 1.84
C ASP A 26 -5.75 4.39 0.42
N ALA A 27 -4.44 4.62 0.27
CA ALA A 27 -3.77 4.64 -1.03
C ALA A 27 -3.86 3.29 -1.75
N ALA A 28 -3.65 2.19 -1.02
CA ALA A 28 -3.79 0.84 -1.56
C ALA A 28 -5.23 0.55 -2.01
N ARG A 29 -6.23 1.01 -1.24
CA ARG A 29 -7.65 0.88 -1.63
C ARG A 29 -8.01 1.70 -2.87
N ARG A 30 -7.36 2.84 -3.07
CA ARG A 30 -7.55 3.70 -4.26
C ARG A 30 -6.75 3.24 -5.48
N GLU A 31 -5.97 2.16 -5.34
CA GLU A 31 -5.01 1.71 -6.35
C GLU A 31 -4.00 2.81 -6.75
N ASP A 32 -3.75 3.77 -5.85
CA ASP A 32 -2.73 4.80 -6.06
C ASP A 32 -1.36 4.21 -5.74
N ILE A 33 -0.74 3.62 -6.77
CA ILE A 33 0.55 2.93 -6.67
C ILE A 33 1.63 3.86 -6.13
N VAL A 34 1.69 5.11 -6.60
CA VAL A 34 2.73 6.06 -6.21
C VAL A 34 2.60 6.44 -4.75
N GLN A 35 1.39 6.81 -4.32
CA GLN A 35 1.15 7.17 -2.93
C GLN A 35 1.32 5.98 -1.98
N THR A 36 0.97 4.77 -2.42
CA THR A 36 1.19 3.53 -1.67
C THR A 36 2.69 3.30 -1.46
N LEU A 37 3.52 3.45 -2.50
CA LEU A 37 4.97 3.29 -2.41
C LEU A 37 5.61 4.33 -1.46
N ILE A 38 5.26 5.61 -1.61
CA ILE A 38 5.78 6.69 -0.76
C ILE A 38 5.44 6.42 0.71
N SER A 39 4.16 6.18 1.00
CA SER A 39 3.69 6.00 2.37
C SER A 39 4.26 4.73 3.01
N THR A 40 4.47 3.67 2.22
CA THR A 40 5.09 2.42 2.67
C THR A 40 6.57 2.62 3.02
N ALA A 41 7.31 3.39 2.21
CA ALA A 41 8.71 3.70 2.46
C ALA A 41 8.90 4.56 3.71
N ASP A 42 8.03 5.55 3.92
CA ASP A 42 8.02 6.37 5.13
C ASP A 42 7.75 5.52 6.38
N LEU A 43 6.77 4.62 6.29
CA LEU A 43 6.38 3.72 7.38
C LEU A 43 7.51 2.74 7.76
N ASP A 44 8.18 2.14 6.78
CA ASP A 44 9.34 1.27 7.01
C ASP A 44 10.51 2.03 7.63
N ARG A 45 10.80 3.25 7.14
CA ARG A 45 11.86 4.09 7.69
C ARG A 45 11.59 4.44 9.16
N MET A 46 10.35 4.81 9.49
CA MET A 46 9.98 5.05 10.87
C MET A 46 10.10 3.78 11.71
N ALA A 47 9.70 2.62 11.18
CA ALA A 47 9.71 1.35 11.93
C ALA A 47 11.12 0.94 12.33
N ARG A 48 12.12 1.20 11.47
CA ARG A 48 13.54 0.94 11.75
C ARG A 48 14.13 1.88 12.81
N ASN A 49 13.54 3.06 13.01
CA ASN A 49 14.01 4.04 13.99
C ASN A 49 13.31 3.94 15.34
N LEU A 50 12.34 3.02 15.47
CA LEU A 50 11.66 2.78 16.75
C LEU A 50 12.57 2.04 17.74
N GLY A 51 12.64 2.57 18.96
CA GLY A 51 13.24 1.86 20.09
C GLY A 51 12.38 0.68 20.56
N PRO A 52 12.96 -0.26 21.34
CA PRO A 52 12.28 -1.48 21.79
C PRO A 52 10.96 -1.24 22.55
N GLN A 53 10.80 -0.07 23.16
CA GLN A 53 9.58 0.36 23.84
C GLN A 53 8.35 0.51 22.91
N HIS A 54 8.54 0.59 21.59
CA HIS A 54 7.47 0.71 20.59
C HIS A 54 7.35 -0.53 19.69
N ALA A 55 7.81 -1.70 20.15
CA ALA A 55 7.81 -2.92 19.36
C ALA A 55 6.42 -3.32 18.81
N ALA A 56 5.33 -2.95 19.50
CA ALA A 56 3.97 -3.18 19.03
C ALA A 56 3.64 -2.33 17.79
N ALA A 57 3.98 -1.03 17.82
CA ALA A 57 3.79 -0.12 16.69
C ALA A 57 4.66 -0.54 15.49
N ALA A 58 5.92 -0.93 15.75
CA ALA A 58 6.83 -1.44 14.71
C ALA A 58 6.27 -2.70 14.01
N ARG A 59 5.74 -3.66 14.78
CA ARG A 59 5.11 -4.87 14.20
C ARG A 59 3.88 -4.53 13.38
N HIS A 60 3.00 -3.68 13.91
CA HIS A 60 1.80 -3.25 13.20
C HIS A 60 2.16 -2.56 11.86
N ALA A 61 3.18 -1.72 11.87
CA ALA A 61 3.68 -1.06 10.67
C ALA A 61 4.20 -2.05 9.62
N GLN A 62 4.97 -3.06 10.06
CA GLN A 62 5.46 -4.12 9.17
C GLN A 62 4.32 -4.91 8.53
N ASP A 63 3.27 -5.22 9.29
CA ASP A 63 2.07 -5.89 8.76
C ASP A 63 1.37 -5.03 7.70
N VAL A 64 1.24 -3.73 7.95
CA VAL A 64 0.65 -2.77 7.00
C VAL A 64 1.48 -2.67 5.71
N VAL A 65 2.81 -2.57 5.84
CA VAL A 65 3.75 -2.59 4.71
C VAL A 65 3.60 -3.87 3.90
N ALA A 66 3.56 -5.04 4.54
CA ALA A 66 3.41 -6.32 3.86
C ALA A 66 2.09 -6.40 3.08
N ARG A 67 0.98 -5.93 3.66
CA ARG A 67 -0.32 -5.86 2.97
C ARG A 67 -0.29 -4.91 1.77
N ALA A 68 0.38 -3.77 1.91
CA ALA A 68 0.51 -2.80 0.83
C ALA A 68 1.32 -3.36 -0.35
N ILE A 69 2.43 -4.04 -0.06
CA ILE A 69 3.25 -4.73 -1.08
C ILE A 69 2.41 -5.79 -1.80
N ALA A 70 1.67 -6.64 -1.06
CA ALA A 70 0.82 -7.64 -1.67
C ALA A 70 -0.27 -7.03 -2.57
N ALA A 71 -0.85 -5.90 -2.18
CA ALA A 71 -1.81 -5.17 -3.01
C ALA A 71 -1.18 -4.62 -4.31
N LEU A 72 0.05 -4.09 -4.22
CA LEU A 72 0.82 -3.62 -5.37
C LEU A 72 1.16 -4.75 -6.34
N GLU A 73 1.65 -5.90 -5.83
CA GLU A 73 1.94 -7.08 -6.65
C GLU A 73 0.72 -7.56 -7.42
N GLN A 74 -0.45 -7.57 -6.77
CA GLN A 74 -1.70 -7.92 -7.44
C GLN A 74 -2.10 -6.89 -8.50
N ALA A 75 -1.92 -5.59 -8.24
CA ALA A 75 -2.20 -4.54 -9.22
C ALA A 75 -1.29 -4.68 -10.46
N ILE A 76 0.00 -4.96 -10.26
CA ILE A 76 0.96 -5.24 -11.34
C ILE A 76 0.51 -6.46 -12.16
N ALA A 77 0.19 -7.57 -11.49
CA ALA A 77 -0.27 -8.79 -12.16
C ALA A 77 -1.55 -8.57 -12.99
N ARG A 78 -2.50 -7.76 -12.49
CA ARG A 78 -3.69 -7.34 -13.24
C ARG A 78 -3.33 -6.51 -14.46
N GLY A 79 -2.43 -5.54 -14.31
CA GLY A 79 -1.95 -4.68 -15.40
C GLY A 79 -1.29 -5.49 -16.53
N GLU A 80 -0.39 -6.41 -16.19
CA GLU A 80 0.26 -7.28 -17.17
C GLU A 80 -0.71 -8.20 -17.90
N ALA A 81 -1.71 -8.75 -17.18
CA ALA A 81 -2.74 -9.57 -17.79
C ALA A 81 -3.59 -8.78 -18.80
N GLY A 82 -3.86 -7.51 -18.50
CA GLY A 82 -4.53 -6.57 -19.42
C GLY A 82 -3.71 -6.35 -20.69
N ILE A 83 -2.43 -6.02 -20.57
CA ILE A 83 -1.52 -5.81 -21.70
C ILE A 83 -1.47 -7.05 -22.60
N ARG A 84 -1.28 -8.25 -22.02
CA ARG A 84 -1.25 -9.51 -22.77
C ARG A 84 -2.56 -9.77 -23.53
N ARG A 85 -3.70 -9.43 -22.93
CA ARG A 85 -5.01 -9.56 -23.56
C ARG A 85 -5.17 -8.61 -24.74
N ASP A 86 -4.74 -7.37 -24.58
CA ASP A 86 -4.80 -6.35 -25.64
C ASP A 86 -3.89 -6.70 -26.82
N ASP A 87 -2.69 -7.22 -26.56
CA ASP A 87 -1.77 -7.71 -27.58
C ASP A 87 -2.38 -8.88 -28.36
N HIS A 88 -3.01 -9.83 -27.66
CA HIS A 88 -3.70 -10.96 -28.30
C HIS A 88 -4.88 -10.48 -29.17
N LEU A 89 -5.67 -9.51 -28.70
CA LEU A 89 -6.76 -8.93 -29.48
C LEU A 89 -6.22 -8.20 -30.72
N ARG A 90 -5.16 -7.40 -30.58
CA ARG A 90 -4.51 -6.73 -31.72
C ARG A 90 -3.98 -7.72 -32.75
N ALA A 91 -3.34 -8.80 -32.31
CA ALA A 91 -2.86 -9.86 -33.20
C ALA A 91 -4.02 -10.57 -33.92
N ALA A 92 -5.11 -10.89 -33.21
CA ALA A 92 -6.30 -11.50 -33.80
C ALA A 92 -6.93 -10.60 -34.87
N TYR A 93 -7.09 -9.31 -34.59
CA TYR A 93 -7.63 -8.34 -35.55
C TYR A 93 -6.71 -8.13 -36.77
N ALA A 94 -5.40 -8.10 -36.58
CA ALA A 94 -4.42 -8.00 -37.67
C ALA A 94 -4.51 -9.20 -38.63
N VAL A 95 -4.66 -10.42 -38.11
CA VAL A 95 -4.79 -11.65 -38.92
C VAL A 95 -6.12 -11.68 -39.71
N THR A 96 -7.22 -11.17 -39.15
CA THR A 96 -8.50 -11.05 -39.89
C THR A 96 -8.49 -9.94 -40.95
N GLY A 97 -7.76 -8.84 -40.72
CA GLY A 97 -7.61 -7.76 -41.70
C GLY A 97 -6.80 -8.18 -42.93
N ASP A 98 -5.82 -9.07 -42.74
CA ASP A 98 -4.96 -9.59 -43.81
C ASP A 98 -5.67 -10.66 -44.69
N ARG A 99 -6.62 -11.42 -44.13
CA ARG A 99 -7.43 -12.40 -44.89
C ARG A 99 -8.56 -11.79 -45.73
N SER A 100 -8.76 -10.48 -45.65
CA SER A 100 -9.84 -9.76 -46.34
C SER A 100 -9.37 -8.93 -47.53
N ARG A 101 -8.11 -9.09 -47.95
CA ARG A 101 -7.51 -8.50 -49.16
C ARG A 101 -7.16 -9.59 -50.16
#